data_AF-A0A447MWQ4-F1
#
_entry.id   AF-A0A447MWQ4-F1
#
_cell.length_a   1.000
_cell.length_b   1.000
_cell.length_c   1.000
_cell.angle_alpha   90.00
_cell.angle_beta   90.00
_cell.angle_gamma   90.00
#
_symmetry.space_group_name_H-M   'P 1'
#
loop_
_entity.id
_entity.type
_entity.pdbx_description
1 polymer ?
#
loop_
_entity_poly.entity_id
_entity_poly.type
_entity_poly.pdbx_seq_one_letter_code
_entity_poly.pdbx_strand_id
1 'polypeptide(L)' 'MLGEKGTGHIQVMCPGFAADCLETLEEIAEQNREIFLEAGGKKYAYIPALNATPEHIDMMLKLTAPYR' A
#
# COMPACT_ATOMS: atom_id res chain seq x y z
N MET A 1 13.46 -13.71 -4.33
CA MET A 1 12.39 -12.68 -4.40
C MET A 1 11.28 -13.07 -5.38
N LEU A 2 10.11 -12.42 -5.36
CA LEU A 2 9.02 -12.74 -6.31
C LEU A 2 9.41 -12.52 -7.78
N GLY A 3 10.22 -11.48 -8.05
CA GLY A 3 10.79 -11.22 -9.38
C GLY A 3 11.63 -12.40 -9.89
N GLU A 4 12.55 -12.91 -9.06
CA GLU A 4 13.40 -14.08 -9.39
C GLU A 4 12.58 -15.34 -9.67
N LYS A 5 11.39 -15.46 -9.04
CA LYS A 5 10.46 -16.57 -9.23
C LYS A 5 9.59 -16.41 -10.50
N GLY A 6 9.87 -15.41 -11.34
CA GLY A 6 9.15 -15.16 -12.60
C GLY A 6 7.83 -14.41 -12.42
N THR A 7 7.57 -13.82 -11.25
CA THR A 7 6.38 -12.97 -11.07
C THR A 7 6.59 -11.67 -11.85
N GLY A 8 5.82 -11.46 -12.91
CA GLY A 8 5.98 -10.28 -13.78
C GLY A 8 5.36 -9.01 -13.22
N HIS A 9 4.24 -9.10 -12.49
CA HIS A 9 3.48 -7.94 -12.02
C HIS A 9 2.96 -8.15 -10.61
N ILE A 10 3.17 -7.17 -9.73
CA ILE A 10 2.58 -7.13 -8.38
C ILE A 10 1.91 -5.79 -8.10
N GLN A 11 0.89 -5.85 -7.25
CA GLN A 11 0.27 -4.70 -6.61
C GLN A 11 0.37 -4.90 -5.09
N VAL A 12 0.77 -3.85 -4.36
CA VAL A 12 1.09 -3.94 -2.94
C VAL A 12 0.27 -2.91 -2.17
N MET A 13 -0.31 -3.33 -1.05
CA MET A 13 -1.03 -2.48 -0.11
C MET A 13 -0.54 -2.74 1.32
N CYS A 14 -0.65 -1.74 2.20
CA CYS A 14 -0.23 -1.83 3.61
C CYS A 14 -1.46 -1.75 4.54
N PRO A 15 -2.24 -2.83 4.73
CA PRO A 15 -3.53 -2.78 5.43
C PRO A 15 -3.41 -2.50 6.94
N GLY A 16 -2.19 -2.55 7.49
CA GLY A 16 -1.92 -2.11 8.87
C GLY A 16 -1.92 -0.59 9.05
N PHE A 17 -1.98 0.18 7.96
CA PHE A 17 -1.92 1.64 7.97
C PHE A 17 -3.17 2.23 7.30
N ALA A 18 -3.90 3.06 8.03
CA ALA A 18 -5.08 3.75 7.52
C ALA A 18 -4.72 5.01 6.69
N ALA A 19 -3.53 5.57 6.92
CA ALA A 19 -2.95 6.69 6.19
C ALA A 19 -1.48 6.40 5.88
N ASP A 20 -0.98 6.98 4.79
CA ASP A 20 0.41 6.82 4.38
C ASP A 20 1.35 7.53 5.37
N CYS A 21 2.45 6.87 5.68
CA CYS A 21 3.56 7.35 6.48
C CYS A 21 4.88 7.24 5.69
N LEU A 22 6.01 7.52 6.35
CA LEU A 22 7.32 7.50 5.72
C LEU A 22 7.63 6.10 5.17
N GLU A 23 7.41 5.07 5.97
CA GLU A 23 7.69 3.68 5.65
C GLU A 23 6.87 3.20 4.44
N THR A 24 5.59 3.60 4.36
CA THR A 24 4.74 3.19 3.23
C THR A 24 5.15 3.85 1.91
N LEU A 25 5.63 5.10 1.94
CA LEU A 25 6.00 5.84 0.74
C LEU A 25 7.43 5.54 0.31
N GLU A 26 8.40 5.64 1.21
CA GLU A 26 9.81 5.45 0.86
C GLU A 26 10.16 3.96 0.76
N GLU A 27 9.89 3.17 1.80
CA GLU A 27 10.33 1.77 1.82
C GLU A 27 9.45 0.90 0.91
N ILE A 28 8.12 1.02 1.04
CA ILE A 28 7.20 0.14 0.30
C ILE A 28 6.93 0.63 -1.13
N ALA A 29 6.68 1.91 -1.37
CA ALA A 29 6.32 2.37 -2.71
C ALA A 29 7.54 2.53 -3.64
N GLU A 30 8.69 2.95 -3.09
CA GLU A 30 9.90 3.23 -3.86
C GLU A 30 10.96 2.11 -3.74
N GLN A 31 11.52 1.87 -2.55
CA GLN A 31 12.65 0.93 -2.41
C GLN A 31 12.28 -0.51 -2.81
N ASN A 32 11.14 -1.02 -2.33
CA ASN A 32 10.67 -2.36 -2.70
C ASN A 32 10.35 -2.48 -4.19
N ARG A 33 9.95 -1.40 -4.84
CA ARG A 33 9.75 -1.36 -6.29
C ARG A 33 11.07 -1.58 -7.01
N GLU A 34 12.11 -0.86 -6.63
CA GLU A 34 13.45 -1.00 -7.22
C GLU A 34 13.95 -2.44 -7.06
N ILE A 35 13.89 -2.95 -5.83
CA ILE A 35 14.26 -4.33 -5.48
C ILE A 35 13.51 -5.36 -6.35
N PHE A 36 12.19 -5.19 -6.54
CA PHE A 36 11.39 -6.12 -7.34
C PHE A 36 11.76 -6.09 -8.83
N LEU A 37 12.01 -4.90 -9.38
CA LEU A 37 12.36 -4.71 -10.79
C LEU A 37 13.77 -5.22 -11.09
N GLU A 38 14.73 -4.97 -10.20
CA GLU A 38 16.09 -5.49 -10.29
C GLU A 38 16.12 -7.02 -10.22
N ALA A 39 15.25 -7.62 -9.40
CA ALA A 39 15.06 -9.06 -9.32
C ALA A 39 14.41 -9.70 -10.58
N GLY A 40 14.12 -8.93 -11.63
CA GLY A 40 13.56 -9.41 -12.90
C GLY A 40 12.05 -9.21 -13.07
N GLY A 41 11.37 -8.63 -12.06
CA GLY A 41 9.98 -8.20 -12.15
C GLY A 41 9.78 -7.14 -13.24
N LYS A 42 8.54 -6.98 -13.73
CA LYS A 42 8.22 -6.08 -14.85
C LYS A 42 7.35 -4.89 -14.45
N LYS A 43 6.44 -5.08 -13.50
CA LYS A 43 5.54 -4.01 -13.04
C LYS A 43 5.30 -4.11 -11.54
N TYR A 44 5.38 -2.96 -10.89
CA TYR A 44 5.10 -2.79 -9.47
C TYR A 44 4.12 -1.61 -9.33
N ALA A 45 3.03 -1.81 -8.59
CA ALA A 45 2.12 -0.73 -8.25
C ALA A 45 1.87 -0.72 -6.74
N TYR A 46 2.14 0.41 -6.11
CA TYR A 46 1.70 0.67 -4.75
C TYR A 46 0.24 1.14 -4.76
N ILE A 47 -0.57 0.58 -3.87
CA ILE A 47 -1.95 0.99 -3.61
C ILE A 47 -1.88 1.91 -2.37
N PRO A 48 -2.18 3.21 -2.52
CA PRO A 48 -2.17 4.15 -1.40
C PRO A 48 -3.07 3.70 -0.26
N ALA A 49 -2.72 4.07 0.97
CA ALA A 49 -3.64 3.96 2.08
C ALA A 49 -4.93 4.76 1.83
N LEU A 50 -5.95 4.49 2.63
CA LEU A 50 -7.24 5.16 2.50
C LEU A 50 -7.16 6.67 2.76
N ASN A 51 -6.17 7.13 3.53
CA ASN A 51 -5.88 8.55 3.75
C ASN A 51 -7.14 9.34 4.14
N ALA A 52 -7.31 10.55 3.61
CA ALA A 52 -8.48 11.40 3.84
C ALA A 52 -9.60 11.18 2.80
N THR A 53 -9.73 9.97 2.23
CA THR A 53 -10.85 9.68 1.33
C THR A 53 -12.19 9.85 2.06
N PRO A 54 -13.22 10.41 1.40
CA PRO A 54 -14.54 10.59 2.01
C PRO A 54 -15.12 9.30 2.58
N GLU A 55 -14.91 8.17 1.91
CA GLU A 55 -15.41 6.85 2.30
C GLU A 55 -14.74 6.35 3.59
N HIS A 56 -13.44 6.61 3.77
CA HIS A 56 -12.73 6.27 4.99
C HIS A 56 -13.22 7.08 6.18
N ILE A 57 -13.42 8.39 5.99
CA ILE A 57 -13.95 9.27 7.03
C ILE A 57 -15.37 8.84 7.42
N ASP A 58 -16.24 8.57 6.44
CA ASP A 58 -17.60 8.09 6.67
C ASP A 58 -17.61 6.76 7.43
N MET A 59 -16.72 5.83 7.07
CA MET A 59 -16.56 4.55 7.78
C MET A 59 -16.15 4.78 9.25
N MET A 60 -15.17 5.64 9.52
CA MET A 60 -14.73 5.96 10.89
C MET A 60 -15.81 6.66 11.71
N LEU A 61 -16.58 7.56 11.09
CA LEU A 61 -17.74 8.20 11.72
C LEU A 61 -18.80 7.17 12.11
N LYS A 62 -19.16 6.25 11.20
CA LYS A 62 -20.12 5.17 11.47
C LYS A 62 -19.65 4.23 12.57
N LEU A 63 -18.35 3.90 12.59
CA LEU A 63 -17.74 3.04 13.59
C LEU A 63 -17.82 3.64 15.01
N THR A 64 -17.61 4.95 15.12
CA THR A 64 -17.60 5.65 16.41
C THR A 64 -19.00 6.13 16.85
N ALA A 65 -19.98 6.12 15.96
CA ALA A 65 -21.33 6.62 16.24
C ALA A 65 -22.01 6.02 17.49
N PRO A 66 -21.90 4.72 17.81
CA PRO A 66 -22.50 4.15 19.02
C PRO A 66 -21.85 4.59 20.34
N TYR A 67 -20.67 5.23 20.29
CA TYR A 67 -19.87 5.61 21.46
C TYR A 67 -19.81 7.13 21.68
N ARG A 68 -20.64 7.88 20.97
CA ARG A 68 -20.88 9.31 21.20
C ARG A 68 -22.10 9.50 22.08
#